data_AF-A0A357ZBA6-F1
#
_entry.id   AF-A0A357ZBA6-F1
#
_cell.length_a   1.000
_cell.length_b   1.000
_cell.length_c   1.000
_cell.angle_alpha   90.00
_cell.angle_beta   90.00
_cell.angle_gamma   90.00
#
_symmetry.space_group_name_H-M   'P 1'
#
loop_
_entity.id
_entity.type
_entity.pdbx_description
1 polymer ?
#
loop_
_entity_poly.entity_id
_entity_poly.type
_entity_poly.pdbx_seq_one_letter_code
_entity_poly.pdbx_strand_id
1 'polypeptide(L)'
;MTHSLSVLSDALESIVNVMAGLIGLYSLYVASKPKDKDHPYGHGKAEFVSAAFEGSLIIIAGGIILYESIITFFEPSTLHNLDNGIWVLLSTAVLNMAAGLTAKAIGKK
;
A
#
# COMPACT_ATOMS: atom_id res chain seq x y z
N MET A 1 1.54 27.75 -3.22
CA MET A 1 2.38 26.90 -2.35
C MET A 1 1.48 26.36 -1.24
N THR A 2 0.72 25.30 -1.49
CA THR A 2 -0.23 24.76 -0.50
C THR A 2 0.54 23.96 0.54
N HIS A 3 0.64 24.52 1.75
CA HIS A 3 1.06 23.87 3.01
C HIS A 3 0.11 22.73 3.41
N SER A 4 -0.27 21.86 2.49
CA SER A 4 -1.23 20.80 2.77
C SER A 4 -0.47 19.59 3.25
N LEU A 5 -0.29 19.51 4.58
CA LEU A 5 0.16 18.31 5.28
C LEU A 5 -0.60 17.07 4.77
N SER A 6 -1.89 17.23 4.47
CA SER A 6 -2.75 16.18 3.89
C SER A 6 -2.26 15.66 2.53
N VAL A 7 -1.79 16.55 1.63
CA VAL A 7 -1.25 16.11 0.32
C VAL A 7 0.10 15.42 0.49
N LEU A 8 0.92 15.85 1.45
CA LEU A 8 2.19 15.20 1.77
C LEU A 8 1.96 13.80 2.38
N SER A 9 0.99 13.67 3.28
CA SER A 9 0.60 12.39 3.87
C SER A 9 0.08 11.40 2.82
N ASP A 10 -0.81 11.85 1.93
CA ASP A 10 -1.35 11.02 0.84
C ASP A 10 -0.26 10.59 -0.16
N ALA A 11 0.67 11.50 -0.49
CA ALA A 11 1.83 11.17 -1.31
C ALA A 11 2.76 10.15 -0.64
N LEU A 12 3.03 10.29 0.66
CA LEU A 12 3.83 9.34 1.43
C LEU A 12 3.15 7.97 1.51
N GLU A 13 1.84 7.92 1.73
CA GLU A 13 1.06 6.69 1.73
C GLU A 13 1.15 5.98 0.38
N SER A 14 0.97 6.72 -0.72
CA SER A 14 1.13 6.16 -2.07
C SER A 14 2.55 5.64 -2.33
N ILE A 15 3.59 6.33 -1.86
CA ILE A 15 4.99 5.90 -2.00
C ILE A 15 5.20 4.59 -1.21
N VAL A 16 4.70 4.51 0.02
CA VAL A 16 4.80 3.30 0.84
C VAL A 16 4.11 2.12 0.17
N ASN A 17 2.92 2.30 -0.38
CA ASN A 17 2.21 1.24 -1.11
C ASN A 17 2.97 0.76 -2.36
N VAL A 18 3.54 1.66 -3.15
CA VAL A 18 4.35 1.28 -4.32
C VAL A 18 5.60 0.51 -3.88
N MET A 19 6.29 0.97 -2.84
CA MET A 19 7.47 0.29 -2.29
C MET A 19 7.13 -1.11 -1.75
N ALA A 20 6.01 -1.25 -1.03
CA ALA A 20 5.51 -2.53 -0.56
C ALA A 20 5.27 -3.50 -1.73
N GLY A 21 4.58 -3.05 -2.78
CA GLY A 21 4.34 -3.86 -3.97
C GLY A 21 5.63 -4.29 -4.69
N LEU A 22 6.64 -3.41 -4.76
CA LEU A 22 7.95 -3.75 -5.33
C LEU A 22 8.70 -4.79 -4.49
N ILE A 23 8.66 -4.67 -3.16
CA ILE A 23 9.29 -5.62 -2.24
C ILE A 23 8.59 -6.99 -2.34
N GLY A 24 7.26 -7.01 -2.37
CA GLY A 24 6.47 -8.23 -2.57
C GLY A 24 6.80 -8.92 -3.90
N LEU A 25 6.88 -8.16 -5.00
CA LEU A 25 7.26 -8.69 -6.31
C LEU A 25 8.69 -9.23 -6.34
N TYR A 26 9.64 -8.50 -5.74
CA TYR A 26 11.03 -8.95 -5.63
C TYR A 26 11.14 -10.22 -4.78
N SER A 27 10.38 -10.30 -3.69
CA SER A 27 10.36 -11.49 -2.84
C SER A 27 9.79 -12.71 -3.56
N LEU A 28 8.71 -12.53 -4.34
CA LEU A 28 8.16 -13.59 -5.18
C LEU A 28 9.19 -14.10 -6.20
N TYR A 29 9.95 -13.18 -6.81
CA TYR A 29 11.03 -13.53 -7.73
C TYR A 29 12.16 -14.31 -7.04
N VAL A 30 12.57 -13.89 -5.84
CA VAL A 30 13.59 -14.60 -5.04
C VAL A 30 13.08 -15.96 -4.57
N ALA A 31 11.84 -16.06 -4.12
CA ALA A 31 11.21 -17.31 -3.70
C ALA A 31 11.06 -18.30 -4.87
N SER A 32 10.87 -17.80 -6.09
CA SER A 32 10.77 -18.60 -7.32
C SER A 32 12.12 -19.10 -7.86
N LYS A 33 13.27 -18.65 -7.31
CA LYS A 33 14.58 -19.16 -7.74
C LYS A 33 14.78 -20.63 -7.32
N PRO A 34 15.32 -21.48 -8.22
CA PRO A 34 15.64 -22.86 -7.91
C PRO A 34 16.71 -22.97 -6.81
N LYS A 35 16.83 -24.16 -6.20
CA LYS A 35 17.82 -24.41 -5.14
C LYS A 35 19.25 -24.15 -5.64
N ASP A 36 19.95 -23.25 -4.94
CA ASP A 36 21.38 -22.96 -5.14
C ASP A 36 22.22 -23.66 -4.06
N LYS A 37 23.54 -23.75 -4.29
CA LYS A 37 24.50 -24.36 -3.36
C LYS A 37 24.53 -23.68 -1.98
N ASP A 38 24.26 -22.37 -1.93
CA ASP A 38 24.17 -21.60 -0.67
C ASP A 38 22.84 -21.83 0.08
N HIS A 39 21.80 -22.33 -0.59
CA HIS A 39 20.47 -22.56 0.00
C HIS A 39 19.94 -23.98 -0.32
N PRO A 40 20.44 -25.03 0.34
CA PRO A 40 20.07 -26.43 0.08
C PRO A 40 18.60 -26.75 0.36
N TYR A 41 17.88 -25.90 1.09
CA TYR A 41 16.44 -26.02 1.36
C TYR A 41 15.55 -25.12 0.47
N GLY A 42 16.13 -24.27 -0.39
CA GLY A 42 15.42 -23.37 -1.31
C GLY A 42 15.12 -21.99 -0.73
N HIS A 43 14.74 -21.04 -1.59
CA HIS A 43 14.48 -19.64 -1.23
C HIS A 43 13.02 -19.37 -0.80
N GLY A 44 12.18 -20.39 -0.67
CA GLY A 44 10.75 -20.23 -0.35
C GLY A 44 10.45 -19.51 0.98
N LYS A 45 11.42 -19.38 1.91
CA LYS A 45 11.26 -18.58 3.14
C LYS A 45 11.34 -17.07 2.91
N ALA A 46 11.88 -16.63 1.77
CA ALA A 46 11.99 -15.20 1.44
C ALA A 46 10.60 -14.54 1.34
N GLU A 47 9.61 -15.29 0.83
CA GLU A 47 8.22 -14.85 0.73
C GLU A 47 7.63 -14.49 2.10
N PHE A 48 7.84 -15.35 3.11
CA PHE A 48 7.40 -15.10 4.48
C PHE A 48 8.06 -13.87 5.11
N VAL A 49 9.34 -13.65 4.87
CA VAL A 49 10.06 -12.48 5.41
C VAL A 49 9.52 -11.18 4.78
N SER A 50 9.27 -11.20 3.48
CA SER A 50 8.66 -10.07 2.77
C SER A 50 7.23 -9.81 3.22
N ALA A 51 6.41 -10.86 3.34
CA ALA A 51 5.04 -10.75 3.80
C ALA A 51 4.96 -10.23 5.25
N ALA A 52 5.89 -10.64 6.12
CA ALA A 52 5.97 -10.12 7.49
C ALA A 52 6.36 -8.64 7.52
N PHE A 53 7.29 -8.21 6.65
CA PHE A 53 7.71 -6.81 6.55
C PHE A 53 6.59 -5.93 5.99
N GLU A 54 5.97 -6.35 4.88
CA GLU A 54 4.84 -5.66 4.27
C GLU A 54 3.64 -5.58 5.23
N GLY A 55 3.29 -6.70 5.88
CA GLY A 55 2.24 -6.73 6.88
C GLY A 55 2.50 -5.78 8.05
N SER A 56 3.76 -5.64 8.48
CA SER A 56 4.14 -4.69 9.52
C SER A 56 3.95 -3.23 9.09
N LEU A 57 4.31 -2.89 7.85
CA LEU A 57 4.08 -1.55 7.29
C LEU A 57 2.58 -1.22 7.20
N ILE A 58 1.76 -2.18 6.77
CA ILE A 58 0.30 -2.02 6.71
C ILE A 58 -0.30 -1.77 8.10
N ILE A 59 0.15 -2.51 9.12
CA ILE A 59 -0.32 -2.31 10.50
C ILE A 59 0.04 -0.91 11.00
N ILE A 60 1.24 -0.43 10.71
CA ILE A 60 1.69 0.92 11.09
C ILE A 60 0.84 1.99 10.38
N ALA A 61 0.65 1.88 9.06
CA ALA A 61 -0.16 2.81 8.28
C ALA A 61 -1.61 2.84 8.78
N GLY A 62 -2.22 1.67 9.01
CA GLY A 62 -3.55 1.57 9.59
C GLY A 62 -3.65 2.20 10.98
N GLY A 63 -2.62 2.03 11.82
CA GLY A 63 -2.53 2.68 13.12
C GLY A 63 -2.49 4.21 13.05
N ILE A 64 -1.73 4.76 12.10
CA ILE A 64 -1.65 6.21 11.85
C ILE A 64 -3.02 6.74 11.41
N ILE A 65 -3.66 6.09 10.44
CA ILE A 65 -4.99 6.48 9.94
C ILE A 65 -6.02 6.44 11.07
N LEU A 66 -6.00 5.40 11.92
CA LEU A 66 -6.89 5.31 13.09
C LEU A 66 -6.66 6.46 14.07
N TYR A 67 -5.41 6.77 14.38
CA TYR A 67 -5.05 7.88 15.27
C TYR A 67 -5.53 9.22 14.72
N GLU A 68 -5.27 9.51 13.44
CA GLU A 68 -5.68 10.74 12.78
C GLU A 68 -7.21 10.84 12.67
N SER A 69 -7.89 9.72 12.43
CA SER A 69 -9.35 9.65 12.42
C SER A 69 -9.94 9.96 13.80
N ILE A 70 -9.34 9.46 14.89
CA ILE A 70 -9.78 9.75 16.26
C ILE A 70 -9.62 11.23 16.57
N ILE A 71 -8.46 11.83 16.24
CA ILE A 71 -8.23 13.27 16.46
C ILE A 71 -9.25 14.11 15.69
N THR A 72 -9.42 13.83 14.40
CA THR A 72 -10.35 14.55 13.53
C THR A 72 -11.80 14.41 13.99
N PHE A 73 -12.15 13.29 14.64
CA PHE A 73 -13.48 13.08 15.21
C PHE A 73 -13.76 14.00 16.42
N PHE A 74 -12.76 14.28 17.26
CA PHE A 74 -12.90 15.16 18.43
C PHE A 74 -12.70 16.65 18.09
N GLU A 75 -11.87 16.97 17.10
CA GLU A 75 -11.68 18.33 16.57
C GLU A 75 -12.07 18.38 15.08
N PRO A 76 -13.36 18.62 14.75
CA PRO A 76 -13.80 18.72 13.37
C PRO A 76 -13.21 19.98 12.73
N SER A 77 -12.14 19.78 11.97
CA SER A 77 -11.61 20.80 11.07
C SER A 77 -12.62 21.03 9.93
N THR A 78 -12.93 22.29 9.63
CA THR A 78 -13.89 22.63 8.57
C THR A 78 -13.33 22.19 7.22
N LEU A 79 -13.93 21.15 6.65
CA LEU A 79 -13.62 20.63 5.31
C LEU A 79 -13.94 21.67 4.24
N HIS A 80 -12.97 22.52 3.93
CA HIS A 80 -13.06 23.43 2.79
C HIS A 80 -12.87 22.59 1.52
N ASN A 81 -13.88 22.52 0.65
CA ASN A 81 -13.91 21.83 -0.67
C ASN A 81 -14.32 20.33 -0.67
N LEU A 82 -15.41 19.96 0.01
CA LEU A 82 -15.99 18.60 -0.06
C LEU A 82 -16.36 18.18 -1.51
N ASP A 83 -16.86 19.10 -2.33
CA ASP A 83 -17.31 18.80 -3.70
C ASP A 83 -16.17 18.32 -4.62
N ASN A 84 -14.97 18.89 -4.48
CA ASN A 84 -13.81 18.48 -5.27
C ASN A 84 -13.20 17.17 -4.73
N GLY A 85 -13.22 16.98 -3.40
CA GLY A 85 -12.71 15.76 -2.77
C GLY A 85 -13.47 14.50 -3.21
N ILE A 86 -14.79 14.61 -3.39
CA ILE A 86 -15.64 13.50 -3.86
C ILE A 86 -15.25 13.03 -5.27
N TRP A 87 -14.99 13.96 -6.19
CA TRP A 87 -14.58 13.61 -7.55
C TRP A 87 -13.21 12.91 -7.60
N VAL A 88 -12.26 13.39 -6.78
CA VAL A 88 -10.95 12.75 -6.66
C VAL A 88 -11.09 11.34 -6.08
N LEU A 89 -11.83 11.17 -4.99
CA LEU A 89 -12.11 9.86 -4.37
C LEU A 89 -12.76 8.88 -5.35
N LEU A 90 -13.76 9.32 -6.11
CA LEU A 90 -14.39 8.51 -7.15
C LEU A 90 -13.41 8.09 -8.23
N SER A 91 -12.55 9.01 -8.70
CA SER A 91 -11.55 8.69 -9.71
C SER A 91 -10.53 7.66 -9.20
N THR A 92 -10.03 7.82 -7.97
CA THR A 92 -9.10 6.90 -7.33
C THR A 92 -9.73 5.52 -7.11
N ALA A 93 -11.00 5.48 -6.69
CA ALA A 93 -11.73 4.22 -6.51
C ALA A 93 -11.87 3.45 -7.83
N VAL A 94 -12.21 4.13 -8.93
CA VAL A 94 -12.32 3.52 -10.27
C VAL A 94 -10.97 2.99 -10.75
N LEU A 95 -9.90 3.78 -10.58
CA LEU A 95 -8.54 3.37 -10.96
C LEU A 95 -8.08 2.14 -10.17
N ASN A 96 -8.29 2.12 -8.85
CA ASN A 96 -7.97 0.97 -8.00
C ASN A 96 -8.79 -0.28 -8.38
N MET A 97 -10.07 -0.12 -8.68
CA MET A 97 -10.91 -1.21 -9.13
C MET A 97 -10.41 -1.79 -10.46
N ALA A 98 -10.06 -0.93 -11.42
CA ALA A 98 -9.51 -1.35 -12.71
C ALA A 98 -8.18 -2.12 -12.52
N ALA A 99 -7.26 -1.57 -11.73
CA ALA A 99 -5.99 -2.22 -11.41
C ALA A 99 -6.20 -3.59 -10.74
N GLY A 100 -7.12 -3.69 -9.77
CA GLY A 100 -7.47 -4.94 -9.09
C GLY A 100 -8.04 -6.00 -10.04
N LEU A 101 -8.91 -5.60 -10.98
CA LEU A 101 -9.45 -6.49 -12.00
C LEU A 101 -8.36 -6.98 -12.96
N THR A 102 -7.43 -6.10 -13.37
CA THR A 102 -6.31 -6.50 -14.24
C THR A 102 -5.35 -7.46 -13.53
N ALA A 103 -5.02 -7.20 -12.26
CA ALA A 103 -4.17 -8.08 -11.46
C ALA A 103 -4.81 -9.46 -11.28
N LYS A 104 -6.12 -9.51 -10.99
CA LYS A 104 -6.89 -10.76 -10.87
C LYS A 104 -6.95 -11.53 -12.20
N ALA A 105 -7.06 -10.84 -13.32
CA ALA A 105 -7.08 -11.47 -14.64
C ALA A 105 -5.71 -12.07 -15.01
N ILE A 106 -4.62 -11.40 -14.65
CA ILE A 106 -3.25 -11.87 -14.91
C ILE A 106 -2.88 -13.05 -14.00
N GLY A 107 -3.23 -13.00 -12.71
CA GLY A 107 -2.93 -14.07 -11.74
C GLY A 107 -3.75 -15.35 -11.90
N LYS A 108 -4.67 -15.41 -12.87
CA LYS A 108 -5.49 -16.61 -13.18
C LYS A 108 -4.90 -17.48 -14.31
N LYS A 109 -3.69 -17.17 -14.79
CA LYS A 109 -2.91 -18.03 -15.70
C LYS A 109 -1.84 -18.79 -14.95
#